data_AF-A0A520HRH9-F1
#
_entry.id   AF-A0A520HRH9-F1
#
_cell.length_a   1.000
_cell.length_b   1.000
_cell.length_c   1.000
_cell.angle_alpha   90.00
_cell.angle_beta   90.00
_cell.angle_gamma   90.00
#
_symmetry.space_group_name_H-M   'P 1'
#
loop_
_entity.id
_entity.type
_entity.pdbx_description
1 polymer ?
#
loop_
_entity_poly.entity_id
_entity_poly.type
_entity_poly.pdbx_seq_one_letter_code
_entity_poly.pdbx_strand_id
1 'polypeptide(L)'
;GYFERVFAALDDAQPQEVLGCEYGGLNESYAELYARTGDRRWLAMARKLYDRRVLDPLAAREDKLANFHANTQVPKLIGLARLYELTGEEKDRTAATFFWERVTGHHSYVIGGNADREYFTAPDTIAQHITEQTCEHCNTYNMLKLTRHLYGWQPDGALFDYYERAHLNHVMSAQDPSTGGFTYMTPLMTGAPREYSTVKDDAFWCCVGSGMESHAKHGESIFWEDDAGGLIVNLYIPADADWARRKAKLTLDTRYPFEPESRLTFTRVKAGRFPVALRVPGWAAGKAAVTVNGSAVTPVFQRGYAIVDRRWIAGDTVAITLPLELRIEEASGDADTIAILRGPMVMAADLGPASVK
;
A
#
# COMPACT_ATOMS: atom_id res chain seq x y z
N GLY A 1 -13.06 5.51 -29.37
CA GLY A 1 -12.53 4.11 -29.35
C GLY A 1 -13.68 3.13 -29.48
N TYR A 2 -13.46 1.81 -29.58
CA TYR A 2 -14.60 0.86 -29.60
C TYR A 2 -15.48 1.01 -28.34
N PHE A 3 -14.86 0.89 -27.16
CA PHE A 3 -15.57 1.00 -25.88
C PHE A 3 -16.28 2.34 -25.71
N GLU A 4 -15.58 3.45 -26.01
CA GLU A 4 -16.19 4.78 -25.90
C GLU A 4 -17.40 4.97 -26.81
N ARG A 5 -17.40 4.43 -28.04
CA ARG A 5 -18.59 4.49 -28.91
C ARG A 5 -19.77 3.71 -28.34
N VAL A 6 -19.50 2.54 -27.74
CA VAL A 6 -20.55 1.71 -27.10
C VAL A 6 -21.12 2.45 -25.89
N PHE A 7 -20.26 2.91 -24.98
CA PHE A 7 -20.69 3.60 -23.76
C PHE A 7 -21.30 4.97 -24.03
N ALA A 8 -20.87 5.69 -25.06
CA ALA A 8 -21.45 7.00 -25.42
C ALA A 8 -22.92 6.88 -25.89
N ALA A 9 -23.32 5.74 -26.44
CA ALA A 9 -24.69 5.49 -26.89
C ALA A 9 -25.66 5.13 -25.75
N LEU A 10 -25.13 4.80 -24.56
CA LEU A 10 -25.93 4.45 -23.40
C LEU A 10 -26.51 5.71 -22.73
N ASP A 11 -27.74 5.61 -22.22
CA ASP A 11 -28.34 6.63 -21.37
C ASP A 11 -27.66 6.70 -19.98
N ASP A 12 -28.26 7.40 -19.00
CA ASP A 12 -27.67 7.55 -17.66
C ASP A 12 -27.91 6.33 -16.74
N ALA A 13 -28.91 5.50 -17.03
CA ALA A 13 -29.28 4.34 -16.22
C ALA A 13 -28.53 3.08 -16.67
N GLN A 14 -28.40 2.88 -17.99
CA GLN A 14 -27.76 1.71 -18.60
C GLN A 14 -26.31 1.50 -18.15
N PRO A 15 -25.44 2.52 -18.00
CA PRO A 15 -24.11 2.33 -17.45
C PRO A 15 -24.16 1.78 -16.03
N GLN A 16 -25.11 2.21 -15.19
CA GLN A 16 -25.21 1.70 -13.81
C GLN A 16 -25.60 0.22 -13.78
N GLU A 17 -26.44 -0.24 -14.73
CA GLU A 17 -26.73 -1.66 -14.89
C GLU A 17 -25.48 -2.45 -15.27
N VAL A 18 -24.70 -1.96 -16.24
CA VAL A 18 -23.42 -2.59 -16.65
C VAL A 18 -22.41 -2.62 -15.51
N LEU A 19 -22.30 -1.55 -14.72
CA LEU A 19 -21.41 -1.44 -13.56
C LEU A 19 -21.85 -2.33 -12.38
N GLY A 20 -23.01 -3.00 -12.49
CA GLY A 20 -23.39 -4.09 -11.58
C GLY A 20 -22.49 -5.31 -11.70
N CYS A 21 -21.88 -5.53 -12.87
CA CYS A 21 -20.81 -6.53 -13.07
C CYS A 21 -19.45 -5.93 -12.71
N GLU A 22 -18.52 -6.76 -12.22
CA GLU A 22 -17.15 -6.31 -11.96
C GLU A 22 -16.47 -5.78 -13.23
N TYR A 23 -15.81 -4.62 -13.10
CA TYR A 23 -15.16 -3.92 -14.21
C TYR A 23 -13.74 -3.43 -13.87
N GLY A 24 -13.19 -3.85 -12.73
CA GLY A 24 -11.85 -3.44 -12.27
C GLY A 24 -11.65 -1.92 -12.28
N GLY A 25 -10.41 -1.50 -12.60
CA GLY A 25 -10.01 -0.09 -12.67
C GLY A 25 -10.20 0.55 -14.04
N LEU A 26 -11.31 0.29 -14.76
CA LEU A 26 -11.51 0.92 -16.07
C LEU A 26 -11.57 2.45 -15.99
N ASN A 27 -12.14 3.00 -14.90
CA ASN A 27 -12.15 4.45 -14.66
C ASN A 27 -10.72 5.00 -14.51
N GLU A 28 -9.84 4.33 -13.75
CA GLU A 28 -8.41 4.63 -13.65
C GLU A 28 -7.74 4.60 -15.04
N SER A 29 -7.98 3.54 -15.81
CA SER A 29 -7.35 3.35 -17.14
C SER A 29 -7.70 4.47 -18.11
N TYR A 30 -8.96 4.93 -18.13
CA TYR A 30 -9.37 6.05 -18.98
C TYR A 30 -8.89 7.41 -18.44
N ALA A 31 -8.80 7.58 -17.13
CA ALA A 31 -8.20 8.78 -16.52
C ALA A 31 -6.71 8.88 -16.87
N GLU A 32 -5.98 7.76 -16.83
CA GLU A 32 -4.60 7.66 -17.29
C GLU A 32 -4.46 7.97 -18.79
N LEU A 33 -5.36 7.44 -19.62
CA LEU A 33 -5.35 7.73 -21.05
C LEU A 33 -5.60 9.22 -21.33
N TYR A 34 -6.49 9.88 -20.58
CA TYR A 34 -6.67 11.33 -20.63
C TYR A 34 -5.38 12.05 -20.26
N ALA A 35 -4.75 11.71 -19.14
CA ALA A 35 -3.51 12.34 -18.67
C ALA A 35 -2.39 12.33 -19.73
N ARG A 36 -2.30 11.24 -20.51
CA ARG A 36 -1.26 11.05 -21.54
C ARG A 36 -1.58 11.72 -22.88
N THR A 37 -2.86 11.96 -23.17
CA THR A 37 -3.30 12.41 -24.51
C THR A 37 -3.90 13.81 -24.54
N GLY A 38 -4.38 14.31 -23.40
CA GLY A 38 -5.16 15.55 -23.30
C GLY A 38 -6.56 15.48 -23.90
N ASP A 39 -6.98 14.32 -24.41
CA ASP A 39 -8.28 14.17 -25.08
C ASP A 39 -9.41 13.99 -24.07
N ARG A 40 -10.23 15.04 -23.93
CA ARG A 40 -11.33 15.12 -22.95
C ARG A 40 -12.37 14.02 -23.08
N ARG A 41 -12.44 13.30 -24.22
CA ARG A 41 -13.33 12.15 -24.38
C ARG A 41 -13.01 11.05 -23.37
N TRP A 42 -11.73 10.84 -23.05
CA TRP A 42 -11.32 9.81 -22.08
C TRP A 42 -11.64 10.22 -20.65
N LEU A 43 -11.53 11.51 -20.31
CA LEU A 43 -11.98 12.01 -19.02
C LEU A 43 -13.50 11.84 -18.85
N ALA A 44 -14.28 12.13 -19.89
CA ALA A 44 -15.73 11.91 -19.88
C ALA A 44 -16.08 10.43 -19.69
N MET A 45 -15.33 9.53 -20.36
CA MET A 45 -15.49 8.08 -20.20
C MET A 45 -15.16 7.62 -18.78
N ALA A 46 -14.04 8.07 -18.21
CA ALA A 46 -13.66 7.75 -16.84
C ALA A 46 -14.74 8.17 -15.83
N ARG A 47 -15.32 9.37 -16.00
CA ARG A 47 -16.43 9.87 -15.17
C ARG A 47 -17.73 9.11 -15.37
N LYS A 48 -17.99 8.59 -16.57
CA LYS A 48 -19.18 7.75 -16.86
C LYS A 48 -19.12 6.40 -16.14
N LEU A 49 -17.91 5.91 -15.84
CA LEU A 49 -17.63 4.67 -15.09
C LEU A 49 -17.66 4.87 -13.57
N TYR A 50 -18.62 5.67 -13.09
CA TYR A 50 -18.85 5.93 -11.67
C TYR A 50 -20.00 5.06 -11.17
N ASP A 51 -19.71 4.03 -10.36
CA ASP A 51 -20.72 3.15 -9.75
C ASP A 51 -21.36 3.83 -8.53
N ARG A 52 -22.53 4.42 -8.72
CA ARG A 52 -23.24 5.19 -7.69
C ARG A 52 -23.57 4.35 -6.45
N ARG A 53 -23.88 3.07 -6.64
CA ARG A 53 -24.29 2.16 -5.56
C ARG A 53 -23.20 2.03 -4.49
N VAL A 54 -21.93 2.01 -4.90
CA VAL A 54 -20.78 1.83 -4.00
C VAL A 54 -20.14 3.18 -3.65
N LEU A 55 -20.00 4.07 -4.63
CA LEU A 55 -19.18 5.27 -4.49
C LEU A 55 -19.92 6.44 -3.83
N ASP A 56 -21.25 6.56 -3.99
CA ASP A 56 -21.99 7.64 -3.33
C ASP A 56 -22.02 7.52 -1.80
N PRO A 57 -22.24 6.33 -1.19
CA PRO A 57 -22.08 6.17 0.25
C PRO A 57 -20.69 6.58 0.74
N LEU A 58 -19.62 6.17 0.04
CA LEU A 58 -18.25 6.52 0.43
C LEU A 58 -17.98 8.04 0.31
N ALA A 59 -18.48 8.67 -0.74
CA ALA A 59 -18.43 10.14 -0.89
C ALA A 59 -19.22 10.87 0.20
N ALA A 60 -20.30 10.27 0.69
CA ALA A 60 -21.09 10.73 1.83
C ALA A 60 -20.50 10.32 3.20
N ARG A 61 -19.32 9.68 3.23
CA ARG A 61 -18.66 9.15 4.43
C ARG A 61 -19.48 8.11 5.19
N GLU A 62 -20.18 7.25 4.44
CA GLU A 62 -20.94 6.12 4.95
C GLU A 62 -20.22 4.79 4.62
N ASP A 63 -19.83 4.04 5.65
CA ASP A 63 -19.27 2.70 5.48
C ASP A 63 -20.39 1.67 5.28
N LYS A 64 -20.65 1.33 4.02
CA LYS A 64 -21.60 0.28 3.61
C LYS A 64 -20.89 -0.84 2.85
N LEU A 65 -19.64 -1.13 3.22
CA LEU A 65 -18.80 -2.09 2.52
C LEU A 65 -19.17 -3.56 2.79
N ALA A 66 -19.80 -3.85 3.93
CA ALA A 66 -20.14 -5.23 4.32
C ALA A 66 -20.90 -5.97 3.20
N ASN A 67 -20.49 -7.21 2.94
CA ASN A 67 -20.99 -8.09 1.88
C ASN A 67 -20.67 -7.67 0.44
N PHE A 68 -19.86 -6.63 0.22
CA PHE A 68 -19.27 -6.39 -1.10
C PHE A 68 -18.00 -7.23 -1.28
N HIS A 69 -17.82 -7.79 -2.47
CA HIS A 69 -16.55 -8.37 -2.89
C HIS A 69 -15.48 -7.26 -2.85
N ALA A 70 -14.44 -7.45 -2.06
CA ALA A 70 -13.51 -6.40 -1.68
C ALA A 70 -12.64 -5.95 -2.85
N ASN A 71 -11.99 -6.88 -3.57
CA ASN A 71 -11.14 -6.54 -4.71
C ASN A 71 -11.87 -5.78 -5.82
N THR A 72 -13.17 -6.03 -6.02
CA THR A 72 -13.97 -5.29 -6.99
C THR A 72 -14.09 -3.80 -6.64
N GLN A 73 -14.01 -3.42 -5.35
CA GLN A 73 -14.23 -2.03 -4.94
C GLN A 73 -12.96 -1.20 -4.98
N VAL A 74 -11.83 -1.73 -4.51
CA VAL A 74 -10.58 -0.95 -4.37
C VAL A 74 -10.16 -0.26 -5.69
N PRO A 75 -10.14 -0.92 -6.86
CA PRO A 75 -9.78 -0.30 -8.14
C PRO A 75 -10.68 0.87 -8.54
N LYS A 76 -11.96 0.85 -8.16
CA LYS A 76 -12.89 1.97 -8.42
C LYS A 76 -12.39 3.23 -7.70
N LEU A 77 -11.92 3.07 -6.46
CA LEU A 77 -11.40 4.15 -5.63
C LEU A 77 -10.00 4.61 -6.06
N ILE A 78 -9.17 3.71 -6.61
CA ILE A 78 -7.93 4.12 -7.29
C ILE A 78 -8.26 5.04 -8.47
N GLY A 79 -9.30 4.70 -9.25
CA GLY A 79 -9.77 5.56 -10.33
C GLY A 79 -10.30 6.91 -9.87
N LEU A 80 -11.04 6.97 -8.74
CA LEU A 80 -11.44 8.25 -8.14
C LEU A 80 -10.23 9.06 -7.66
N ALA A 81 -9.28 8.41 -7.01
CA ALA A 81 -8.03 9.04 -6.58
C ALA A 81 -7.31 9.70 -7.76
N ARG A 82 -7.21 8.98 -8.89
CA ARG A 82 -6.64 9.54 -10.12
C ARG A 82 -7.47 10.67 -10.73
N LEU A 83 -8.79 10.58 -10.70
CA LEU A 83 -9.68 11.64 -11.18
C LEU A 83 -9.56 12.93 -10.35
N TYR A 84 -9.39 12.82 -9.04
CA TYR A 84 -9.12 13.98 -8.19
C TYR A 84 -7.82 14.68 -8.60
N GLU A 85 -6.73 13.94 -8.83
CA GLU A 85 -5.45 14.53 -9.28
C GLU A 85 -5.57 15.31 -10.59
N LEU A 86 -6.45 14.86 -11.49
CA LEU A 86 -6.63 15.45 -12.81
C LEU A 86 -7.64 16.60 -12.84
N THR A 87 -8.54 16.67 -11.87
CA THR A 87 -9.71 17.56 -11.94
C THR A 87 -9.96 18.41 -10.69
N GLY A 88 -9.36 18.07 -9.55
CA GLY A 88 -9.57 18.74 -8.27
C GLY A 88 -10.94 18.50 -7.65
N GLU A 89 -11.70 17.49 -8.11
CA GLU A 89 -13.03 17.18 -7.58
C GLU A 89 -12.95 16.58 -6.18
N GLU A 90 -13.31 17.36 -5.15
CA GLU A 90 -13.19 16.96 -3.74
C GLU A 90 -14.08 15.77 -3.37
N LYS A 91 -15.18 15.53 -4.10
CA LYS A 91 -15.99 14.32 -3.92
C LYS A 91 -15.17 13.05 -4.13
N ASP A 92 -14.33 13.02 -5.16
CA ASP A 92 -13.51 11.87 -5.52
C ASP A 92 -12.42 11.63 -4.47
N ARG A 93 -11.78 12.71 -4.00
CA ARG A 93 -10.83 12.67 -2.88
C ARG A 93 -11.48 12.13 -1.61
N THR A 94 -12.65 12.65 -1.26
CA THR A 94 -13.39 12.28 -0.05
C THR A 94 -13.70 10.79 -0.04
N ALA A 95 -14.23 10.26 -1.14
CA ALA A 95 -14.54 8.84 -1.26
C ALA A 95 -13.29 7.96 -1.14
N ALA A 96 -12.20 8.31 -1.84
CA ALA A 96 -10.94 7.57 -1.81
C ALA A 96 -10.28 7.58 -0.41
N THR A 97 -10.20 8.75 0.23
CA THR A 97 -9.66 8.90 1.59
C THR A 97 -10.50 8.16 2.60
N PHE A 98 -11.83 8.36 2.60
CA PHE A 98 -12.72 7.69 3.54
C PHE A 98 -12.69 6.17 3.38
N PHE A 99 -12.71 5.67 2.14
CA PHE A 99 -12.57 4.23 1.90
C PHE A 99 -11.28 3.67 2.49
N TRP A 100 -10.14 4.32 2.24
CA TRP A 100 -8.85 3.90 2.78
C TRP A 100 -8.88 3.86 4.32
N GLU A 101 -9.33 4.95 4.96
CA GLU A 101 -9.45 5.06 6.42
C GLU A 101 -10.29 3.93 7.01
N ARG A 102 -11.45 3.65 6.39
CA ARG A 102 -12.36 2.59 6.84
C ARG A 102 -11.73 1.22 6.67
N VAL A 103 -11.16 0.92 5.50
CA VAL A 103 -10.59 -0.41 5.24
C VAL A 103 -9.41 -0.68 6.16
N THR A 104 -8.44 0.24 6.25
CA THR A 104 -7.24 0.01 7.07
C THR A 104 -7.51 0.04 8.57
N GLY A 105 -8.53 0.80 9.01
CA GLY A 105 -8.87 0.93 10.43
C GLY A 105 -9.85 -0.12 10.96
N HIS A 106 -10.77 -0.62 10.12
CA HIS A 106 -11.93 -1.40 10.58
C HIS A 106 -12.14 -2.73 9.84
N HIS A 107 -11.50 -2.94 8.69
CA HIS A 107 -11.66 -4.15 7.86
C HIS A 107 -10.36 -4.92 7.59
N SER A 108 -9.23 -4.43 8.10
CA SER A 108 -7.93 -5.05 7.89
C SER A 108 -7.52 -5.98 9.04
N TYR A 109 -6.96 -7.13 8.67
CA TYR A 109 -6.27 -8.03 9.58
C TYR A 109 -4.86 -7.51 9.89
N VAL A 110 -4.24 -8.09 10.91
CA VAL A 110 -2.91 -7.68 11.41
C VAL A 110 -1.81 -7.64 10.33
N ILE A 111 -1.90 -8.47 9.29
CA ILE A 111 -0.91 -8.48 8.19
C ILE A 111 -1.11 -7.34 7.17
N GLY A 112 -2.15 -6.52 7.32
CA GLY A 112 -2.51 -5.42 6.41
C GLY A 112 -3.50 -5.82 5.30
N GLY A 113 -3.76 -7.11 5.11
CA GLY A 113 -4.79 -7.64 4.23
C GLY A 113 -6.21 -7.45 4.79
N ASN A 114 -7.22 -7.69 3.96
CA ASN A 114 -8.64 -7.58 4.33
C ASN A 114 -9.47 -8.65 3.61
N ALA A 115 -10.74 -8.74 4.00
CA ALA A 115 -11.74 -9.69 3.52
C ALA A 115 -11.56 -11.14 3.98
N ASP A 116 -12.69 -11.83 4.08
CA ASP A 116 -12.84 -13.26 4.33
C ASP A 116 -13.65 -13.84 3.17
N ARG A 117 -13.10 -14.86 2.49
CA ARG A 117 -13.67 -15.44 1.26
C ARG A 117 -13.95 -14.39 0.19
N GLU A 118 -13.06 -13.40 0.05
CA GLU A 118 -13.12 -12.26 -0.89
C GLU A 118 -14.10 -11.13 -0.53
N TYR A 119 -14.95 -11.28 0.50
CA TYR A 119 -15.95 -10.27 0.86
C TYR A 119 -15.53 -9.48 2.11
N PHE A 120 -15.86 -8.19 2.10
CA PHE A 120 -15.82 -7.39 3.32
C PHE A 120 -16.85 -7.91 4.32
N THR A 121 -16.46 -7.96 5.57
CA THR A 121 -17.32 -8.30 6.70
C THR A 121 -17.89 -7.02 7.31
N ALA A 122 -18.64 -7.12 8.41
CA ALA A 122 -19.00 -5.92 9.16
C ALA A 122 -17.74 -5.27 9.75
N PRO A 123 -17.66 -3.93 9.86
CA PRO A 123 -16.51 -3.27 10.47
C PRO A 123 -16.32 -3.78 11.90
N ASP A 124 -15.06 -3.86 12.33
CA ASP A 124 -14.68 -4.23 13.70
C ASP A 124 -15.08 -5.67 14.12
N THR A 125 -15.17 -6.59 13.16
CA THR A 125 -15.49 -8.01 13.40
C THR A 125 -14.36 -8.98 13.03
N ILE A 126 -13.14 -8.48 12.86
CA ILE A 126 -11.97 -9.23 12.36
C ILE A 126 -11.78 -10.57 13.09
N ALA A 127 -11.88 -10.59 14.42
CA ALA A 127 -11.71 -11.80 15.23
C ALA A 127 -12.70 -12.92 14.88
N GLN A 128 -13.92 -12.57 14.43
CA GLN A 128 -14.96 -13.53 14.06
C GLN A 128 -14.73 -14.16 12.68
N HIS A 129 -13.81 -13.57 11.91
CA HIS A 129 -13.55 -13.90 10.51
C HIS A 129 -12.10 -14.34 10.29
N ILE A 130 -11.44 -14.89 11.31
CA ILE A 130 -10.13 -15.54 11.17
C ILE A 130 -10.36 -16.97 10.64
N THR A 131 -10.40 -17.11 9.31
CA THR A 131 -10.75 -18.35 8.60
C THR A 131 -9.63 -18.85 7.68
N GLU A 132 -9.87 -20.00 7.05
CA GLU A 132 -9.01 -20.61 6.05
C GLU A 132 -8.96 -19.87 4.71
N GLN A 133 -9.75 -18.81 4.51
CA GLN A 133 -9.82 -18.04 3.27
C GLN A 133 -9.72 -16.53 3.51
N THR A 134 -8.90 -16.13 4.46
CA THR A 134 -8.67 -14.73 4.78
C THR A 134 -7.66 -14.08 3.83
N CYS A 135 -7.80 -12.77 3.63
CA CYS A 135 -6.77 -11.93 3.01
C CYS A 135 -6.41 -12.34 1.57
N GLU A 136 -7.33 -12.14 0.63
CA GLU A 136 -7.02 -12.20 -0.81
C GLU A 136 -5.89 -11.22 -1.16
N HIS A 137 -4.89 -11.66 -1.91
CA HIS A 137 -3.71 -10.85 -2.23
C HIS A 137 -4.02 -9.62 -3.11
N CYS A 138 -4.94 -9.72 -4.08
CA CYS A 138 -5.28 -8.59 -4.95
C CYS A 138 -5.79 -7.36 -4.17
N ASN A 139 -6.50 -7.58 -3.06
CA ASN A 139 -7.01 -6.50 -2.22
C ASN A 139 -5.85 -5.64 -1.71
N THR A 140 -4.82 -6.29 -1.19
CA THR A 140 -3.65 -5.61 -0.64
C THR A 140 -2.83 -4.94 -1.72
N TYR A 141 -2.62 -5.60 -2.86
CA TYR A 141 -2.00 -4.99 -4.03
C TYR A 141 -2.67 -3.66 -4.41
N ASN A 142 -4.01 -3.66 -4.51
CA ASN A 142 -4.77 -2.48 -4.87
C ASN A 142 -4.81 -1.45 -3.72
N MET A 143 -4.84 -1.87 -2.46
CA MET A 143 -4.75 -0.95 -1.32
C MET A 143 -3.40 -0.23 -1.27
N LEU A 144 -2.29 -0.91 -1.61
CA LEU A 144 -0.98 -0.27 -1.73
C LEU A 144 -0.97 0.78 -2.86
N LYS A 145 -1.59 0.50 -4.01
CA LYS A 145 -1.77 1.51 -5.08
C LYS A 145 -2.55 2.72 -4.58
N LEU A 146 -3.70 2.51 -3.93
CA LEU A 146 -4.52 3.59 -3.37
C LEU A 146 -3.73 4.42 -2.35
N THR A 147 -3.00 3.75 -1.45
CA THR A 147 -2.14 4.40 -0.44
C THR A 147 -1.15 5.36 -1.07
N ARG A 148 -0.56 5.01 -2.24
CA ARG A 148 0.38 5.89 -2.94
C ARG A 148 -0.27 7.15 -3.51
N HIS A 149 -1.50 7.06 -4.02
CA HIS A 149 -2.24 8.24 -4.45
C HIS A 149 -2.46 9.21 -3.28
N LEU A 150 -3.03 8.69 -2.18
CA LEU A 150 -3.28 9.49 -0.97
C LEU A 150 -1.98 10.11 -0.44
N TYR A 151 -0.89 9.34 -0.46
CA TYR A 151 0.42 9.83 -0.05
C TYR A 151 0.94 10.94 -0.95
N GLY A 152 0.77 10.81 -2.26
CA GLY A 152 1.15 11.84 -3.24
C GLY A 152 0.41 13.16 -3.05
N TRP A 153 -0.81 13.15 -2.52
CA TRP A 153 -1.56 14.39 -2.23
C TRP A 153 -1.06 15.10 -0.99
N GLN A 154 -0.72 14.34 0.04
CA GLN A 154 -0.29 14.90 1.32
C GLN A 154 0.62 13.92 2.06
N PRO A 155 1.95 13.95 1.86
CA PRO A 155 2.88 12.96 2.44
C PRO A 155 2.78 12.84 3.96
N ASP A 156 2.27 11.70 4.46
CA ASP A 156 2.14 11.40 5.88
C ASP A 156 2.75 10.03 6.19
N GLY A 157 3.58 9.95 7.22
CA GLY A 157 4.22 8.70 7.63
C GLY A 157 3.21 7.62 8.00
N ALA A 158 2.03 7.98 8.52
CA ALA A 158 0.98 7.02 8.89
C ALA A 158 0.42 6.22 7.70
N LEU A 159 0.37 6.81 6.50
CA LEU A 159 0.00 6.08 5.28
C LEU A 159 1.03 4.98 4.97
N PHE A 160 2.30 5.27 5.21
CA PHE A 160 3.39 4.33 5.00
C PHE A 160 3.60 3.34 6.14
N ASP A 161 3.00 3.55 7.31
CA ASP A 161 2.90 2.52 8.34
C ASP A 161 2.00 1.38 7.87
N TYR A 162 0.85 1.69 7.24
CA TYR A 162 0.05 0.68 6.55
C TYR A 162 0.80 0.06 5.37
N TYR A 163 1.43 0.89 4.52
CA TYR A 163 2.16 0.40 3.35
C TYR A 163 3.25 -0.62 3.75
N GLU A 164 4.08 -0.29 4.73
CA GLU A 164 5.13 -1.18 5.25
C GLU A 164 4.54 -2.46 5.85
N ARG A 165 3.47 -2.34 6.65
CA ARG A 165 2.79 -3.51 7.24
C ARG A 165 2.33 -4.48 6.17
N ALA A 166 1.53 -3.99 5.23
CA ALA A 166 0.96 -4.78 4.15
C ALA A 166 2.05 -5.33 3.20
N HIS A 167 3.06 -4.52 2.89
CA HIS A 167 4.17 -4.92 2.02
C HIS A 167 4.97 -6.08 2.64
N LEU A 168 5.45 -5.93 3.88
CA LEU A 168 6.30 -6.94 4.51
C LEU A 168 5.55 -8.22 4.89
N ASN A 169 4.30 -8.10 5.36
CA ASN A 169 3.61 -9.22 6.00
C ASN A 169 2.64 -9.95 5.08
N HIS A 170 2.11 -9.29 4.05
CA HIS A 170 1.15 -9.90 3.12
C HIS A 170 1.71 -10.00 1.71
N VAL A 171 2.24 -8.92 1.13
CA VAL A 171 2.76 -8.96 -0.25
C VAL A 171 4.05 -9.77 -0.35
N MET A 172 5.06 -9.51 0.48
CA MET A 172 6.31 -10.28 0.42
C MET A 172 6.09 -11.75 0.79
N SER A 173 5.12 -12.05 1.66
CA SER A 173 4.81 -13.43 2.05
C SER A 173 3.93 -14.17 1.02
N ALA A 174 3.39 -13.46 0.02
CA ALA A 174 2.49 -14.06 -0.96
C ALA A 174 3.20 -14.97 -1.97
N GLN A 175 4.51 -14.83 -2.16
CA GLN A 175 5.29 -15.69 -3.05
C GLN A 175 6.04 -16.74 -2.25
N ASP A 176 5.93 -18.00 -2.67
CA ASP A 176 6.81 -19.07 -2.18
C ASP A 176 8.24 -18.80 -2.67
N PRO A 177 9.21 -18.57 -1.78
CA PRO A 177 10.59 -18.25 -2.17
C PRO A 177 11.33 -19.42 -2.82
N SER A 178 10.84 -20.66 -2.67
CA SER A 178 11.46 -21.86 -3.24
C SER A 178 10.92 -22.18 -4.64
N THR A 179 9.63 -21.98 -4.87
CA THR A 179 8.97 -22.36 -6.13
C THR A 179 8.60 -21.17 -7.02
N GLY A 180 8.53 -19.96 -6.45
CA GLY A 180 8.09 -18.75 -7.13
C GLY A 180 6.58 -18.62 -7.31
N GLY A 181 5.79 -19.61 -6.86
CA GLY A 181 4.33 -19.60 -6.94
C GLY A 181 3.70 -18.54 -6.03
N PHE A 182 2.53 -18.01 -6.43
CA PHE A 182 1.81 -16.99 -5.68
C PHE A 182 0.60 -17.58 -4.95
N THR A 183 0.37 -17.13 -3.72
CA THR A 183 -0.83 -17.47 -2.96
C THR A 183 -2.02 -16.64 -3.40
N TYR A 184 -3.21 -17.23 -3.34
CA TYR A 184 -4.45 -16.48 -3.49
C TYR A 184 -4.87 -15.86 -2.16
N MET A 185 -5.13 -16.72 -1.17
CA MET A 185 -5.51 -16.37 0.19
C MET A 185 -4.30 -16.45 1.13
N THR A 186 -4.30 -15.67 2.20
CA THR A 186 -3.33 -15.81 3.28
C THR A 186 -4.06 -16.14 4.58
N PRO A 187 -4.29 -17.43 4.84
CA PRO A 187 -5.02 -17.85 6.03
C PRO A 187 -4.33 -17.41 7.31
N LEU A 188 -5.09 -16.79 8.20
CA LEU A 188 -4.66 -16.46 9.57
C LEU A 188 -5.21 -17.45 10.61
N MET A 189 -6.07 -18.37 10.19
CA MET A 189 -6.55 -19.47 11.03
C MET A 189 -5.41 -20.38 11.46
N THR A 190 -5.38 -20.72 12.75
CA THR A 190 -4.35 -21.59 13.34
C THR A 190 -4.27 -22.93 12.61
N GLY A 191 -3.07 -23.27 12.12
CA GLY A 191 -2.79 -24.55 11.47
C GLY A 191 -3.33 -24.69 10.05
N ALA A 192 -3.90 -23.64 9.47
CA ALA A 192 -4.34 -23.67 8.08
C ALA A 192 -3.12 -23.64 7.12
N PRO A 193 -3.08 -24.51 6.09
CA PRO A 193 -2.03 -24.46 5.08
C PRO A 193 -2.21 -23.25 4.17
N ARG A 194 -1.10 -22.80 3.57
CA ARG A 194 -1.12 -21.83 2.48
C ARG A 194 -0.88 -22.55 1.16
N GLU A 195 -1.75 -22.32 0.19
CA GLU A 195 -1.63 -22.87 -1.16
C GLU A 195 -0.92 -21.89 -2.08
N TYR A 196 -0.20 -22.40 -3.07
CA TYR A 196 0.52 -21.58 -4.05
C TYR A 196 0.21 -22.05 -5.46
N SER A 197 0.09 -21.09 -6.38
CA SER A 197 -0.08 -21.37 -7.79
C SER A 197 1.09 -22.18 -8.32
N THR A 198 0.83 -23.17 -9.17
CA THR A 198 1.89 -23.84 -9.94
C THR A 198 1.72 -23.57 -11.43
N VAL A 199 2.82 -23.68 -12.18
CA VAL A 199 2.78 -23.61 -13.66
C VAL A 199 2.15 -24.86 -14.30
N LYS A 200 1.86 -25.90 -13.52
CA LYS A 200 1.33 -27.18 -14.01
C LYS A 200 -0.19 -27.25 -13.97
N ASP A 201 -0.80 -26.55 -13.02
CA ASP A 201 -2.24 -26.68 -12.71
C ASP A 201 -3.09 -25.58 -13.38
N ASP A 202 -2.58 -24.92 -14.42
CA ASP A 202 -3.30 -23.86 -15.13
C ASP A 202 -3.88 -22.81 -14.16
N ALA A 203 -3.09 -22.38 -13.17
CA ALA A 203 -3.50 -21.42 -12.15
C ALA A 203 -3.69 -20.01 -12.76
N PHE A 204 -4.86 -19.78 -13.37
CA PHE A 204 -5.26 -18.52 -14.01
C PHE A 204 -6.01 -17.58 -13.05
N TRP A 205 -5.52 -17.47 -11.82
CA TRP A 205 -6.17 -16.64 -10.80
C TRP A 205 -5.79 -15.17 -10.94
N CYS A 206 -6.67 -14.28 -10.49
CA CYS A 206 -6.38 -12.84 -10.40
C CYS A 206 -5.09 -12.56 -9.59
N CYS A 207 -4.86 -13.31 -8.51
CA CYS A 207 -3.71 -13.18 -7.63
C CYS A 207 -2.37 -13.57 -8.28
N VAL A 208 -2.38 -14.39 -9.34
CA VAL A 208 -1.16 -14.64 -10.14
C VAL A 208 -0.78 -13.38 -10.91
N GLY A 209 -1.77 -12.69 -11.51
CA GLY A 209 -1.58 -11.41 -12.18
C GLY A 209 -1.02 -10.34 -11.24
N SER A 210 -1.71 -10.08 -10.13
CA SER A 210 -1.26 -9.08 -9.14
C SER A 210 0.03 -9.49 -8.44
N GLY A 211 0.29 -10.78 -8.25
CA GLY A 211 1.55 -11.32 -7.72
C GLY A 211 2.73 -10.94 -8.59
N MET A 212 2.66 -11.22 -9.90
CA MET A 212 3.71 -10.82 -10.84
C MET A 212 3.99 -9.31 -10.80
N GLU A 213 2.95 -8.49 -10.79
CA GLU A 213 3.10 -7.03 -10.72
C GLU A 213 3.70 -6.56 -9.39
N SER A 214 3.30 -7.18 -8.27
CA SER A 214 3.75 -6.80 -6.92
C SER A 214 5.24 -7.03 -6.72
N HIS A 215 5.76 -8.18 -7.17
CA HIS A 215 7.15 -8.55 -6.99
C HIS A 215 8.09 -7.85 -7.98
N ALA A 216 7.57 -7.34 -9.11
CA ALA A 216 8.34 -6.53 -10.05
C ALA A 216 8.67 -5.12 -9.54
N LYS A 217 8.07 -4.66 -8.43
CA LYS A 217 8.07 -3.24 -8.06
C LYS A 217 8.35 -2.92 -6.59
N HIS A 218 8.99 -3.81 -5.82
CA HIS A 218 9.32 -3.54 -4.41
C HIS A 218 10.08 -2.23 -4.15
N GLY A 219 10.90 -1.78 -5.13
CA GLY A 219 11.67 -0.55 -5.03
C GLY A 219 10.90 0.77 -5.24
N GLU A 220 9.65 0.72 -5.74
CA GLU A 220 8.95 1.88 -6.30
C GLU A 220 8.54 2.95 -5.29
N SER A 221 8.59 2.61 -3.99
CA SER A 221 8.16 3.47 -2.89
C SER A 221 9.21 3.59 -1.77
N ILE A 222 10.45 3.19 -2.02
CA ILE A 222 11.57 3.36 -1.07
C ILE A 222 11.87 4.85 -0.89
N PHE A 223 12.11 5.54 -2.00
CA PHE A 223 12.47 6.95 -2.04
C PHE A 223 11.37 7.78 -2.70
N TRP A 224 11.08 8.93 -2.12
CA TRP A 224 10.20 9.95 -2.68
C TRP A 224 10.91 11.30 -2.65
N GLU A 225 10.40 12.25 -3.43
CA GLU A 225 10.90 13.61 -3.49
C GLU A 225 9.77 14.57 -3.13
N ASP A 226 10.04 15.57 -2.30
CA ASP A 226 9.09 16.66 -2.07
C ASP A 226 9.19 17.74 -3.16
N ASP A 227 8.19 18.61 -3.25
CA ASP A 227 8.17 19.68 -4.26
C ASP A 227 9.37 20.64 -4.16
N ALA A 228 9.92 20.82 -2.96
CA ALA A 228 11.10 21.65 -2.69
C ALA A 228 12.43 20.95 -3.05
N GLY A 229 12.37 19.69 -3.49
CA GLY A 229 13.53 18.87 -3.88
C GLY A 229 14.29 18.28 -2.70
N GLY A 230 13.62 18.06 -1.57
CA GLY A 230 14.07 17.22 -0.48
C GLY A 230 13.91 15.74 -0.79
N LEU A 231 14.68 14.89 -0.09
CA LEU A 231 14.57 13.44 -0.18
C LEU A 231 13.72 12.92 0.96
N ILE A 232 12.76 12.04 0.65
CA ILE A 232 12.00 11.29 1.64
C ILE A 232 12.36 9.81 1.53
N VAL A 233 12.74 9.18 2.64
CA VAL A 233 12.98 7.75 2.74
C VAL A 233 11.81 7.12 3.48
N ASN A 234 10.97 6.38 2.76
CA ASN A 234 9.75 5.78 3.26
C ASN A 234 9.94 4.33 3.69
N LEU A 235 10.62 3.51 2.89
CA LEU A 235 10.84 2.10 3.19
C LEU A 235 12.32 1.84 3.41
N TYR A 236 12.63 0.99 4.38
CA TYR A 236 13.99 0.59 4.71
C TYR A 236 14.34 -0.74 4.03
N ILE A 237 14.48 -0.69 2.70
CA ILE A 237 14.85 -1.82 1.85
C ILE A 237 16.21 -1.52 1.23
N PRO A 238 17.19 -2.45 1.25
CA PRO A 238 18.50 -2.22 0.64
C PRO A 238 18.37 -1.81 -0.83
N ALA A 239 18.96 -0.68 -1.20
CA ALA A 239 18.78 -0.12 -2.53
C ALA A 239 19.88 0.87 -2.93
N ASP A 240 20.20 0.88 -4.21
CA ASP A 240 20.91 1.97 -4.87
C ASP A 240 19.93 2.81 -5.69
N ALA A 241 20.10 4.14 -5.69
CA ALA A 241 19.25 5.05 -6.44
C ALA A 241 20.04 6.16 -7.14
N ASP A 242 19.68 6.43 -8.39
CA ASP A 242 20.12 7.60 -9.14
C ASP A 242 19.09 8.73 -9.00
N TRP A 243 19.46 9.81 -8.32
CA TRP A 243 18.59 10.95 -8.07
C TRP A 243 18.93 12.14 -8.99
N ALA A 244 18.22 12.20 -10.12
CA ALA A 244 18.52 13.14 -11.20
C ALA A 244 18.45 14.62 -10.80
N ARG A 245 17.39 15.04 -10.06
CA ARG A 245 17.17 16.46 -9.68
C ARG A 245 18.37 17.06 -8.92
N ARG A 246 19.02 16.25 -8.07
CA ARG A 246 20.20 16.66 -7.29
C ARG A 246 21.54 16.20 -7.86
N LYS A 247 21.54 15.52 -9.02
CA LYS A 247 22.72 14.85 -9.59
C LYS A 247 23.42 13.97 -8.54
N ALA A 248 22.63 13.21 -7.79
CA ALA A 248 23.09 12.40 -6.68
C ALA A 248 22.99 10.91 -6.98
N LYS A 249 23.84 10.13 -6.33
CA LYS A 249 23.76 8.67 -6.21
C LYS A 249 23.67 8.35 -4.73
N LEU A 250 22.74 7.47 -4.39
CA LEU A 250 22.39 7.09 -3.04
C LEU A 250 22.56 5.59 -2.88
N THR A 251 23.03 5.17 -1.71
CA THR A 251 23.02 3.77 -1.29
C THR A 251 22.37 3.71 0.09
N LEU A 252 21.30 2.92 0.22
CA LEU A 252 20.66 2.60 1.49
C LEU A 252 21.11 1.21 1.92
N ASP A 253 21.97 1.16 2.93
CA ASP A 253 22.50 -0.06 3.52
C ASP A 253 21.75 -0.37 4.82
N THR A 254 21.16 -1.56 4.89
CA THR A 254 20.39 -2.00 6.07
C THR A 254 20.16 -3.50 6.07
N ARG A 255 19.94 -4.07 7.25
CA ARG A 255 19.35 -5.39 7.45
C ARG A 255 17.96 -5.32 8.10
N TYR A 256 17.31 -4.16 8.03
CA TYR A 256 15.92 -3.98 8.44
C TYR A 256 15.01 -4.97 7.67
N PRO A 257 14.00 -5.58 8.32
CA PRO A 257 13.55 -5.40 9.70
C PRO A 257 14.20 -6.37 10.71
N PHE A 258 15.34 -6.98 10.39
CA PHE A 258 16.06 -7.86 11.33
C PHE A 258 16.94 -7.06 12.29
N GLU A 259 17.63 -6.04 11.78
CA GLU A 259 18.47 -5.11 12.53
C GLU A 259 17.85 -3.70 12.54
N PRO A 260 18.10 -2.90 13.60
CA PRO A 260 17.38 -1.64 13.81
C PRO A 260 17.92 -0.45 13.00
N GLU A 261 19.16 -0.53 12.47
CA GLU A 261 19.79 0.61 11.79
C GLU A 261 19.58 0.55 10.27
N SER A 262 19.29 1.70 9.68
CA SER A 262 19.30 1.94 8.23
C SER A 262 20.17 3.15 7.91
N ARG A 263 21.13 2.99 7.00
CA ARG A 263 22.13 4.01 6.67
C ARG A 263 22.03 4.42 5.20
N LEU A 264 21.69 5.68 4.97
CA LEU A 264 21.73 6.29 3.65
C LEU A 264 23.09 6.98 3.44
N THR A 265 23.75 6.67 2.33
CA THR A 265 25.04 7.25 1.92
C THR A 265 24.87 8.03 0.62
N PHE A 266 25.34 9.28 0.59
CA PHE A 266 25.44 10.07 -0.64
C PHE A 266 26.74 9.72 -1.37
N THR A 267 26.78 8.59 -2.08
CA THR A 267 27.98 8.15 -2.83
C THR A 267 28.41 9.17 -3.88
N ARG A 268 27.44 9.95 -4.40
CA ARG A 268 27.68 11.16 -5.19
C ARG A 268 26.58 12.17 -4.89
N VAL A 269 26.90 13.46 -4.84
CA VAL A 269 25.89 14.54 -4.82
C VAL A 269 26.53 15.86 -5.21
N LYS A 270 25.81 16.73 -5.92
CA LYS A 270 26.23 18.13 -6.04
C LYS A 270 26.03 18.80 -4.69
N ALA A 271 27.12 19.29 -4.10
CA ALA A 271 27.08 19.95 -2.80
C ALA A 271 25.96 21.00 -2.72
N GLY A 272 25.12 20.91 -1.69
CA GLY A 272 23.95 21.79 -1.56
C GLY A 272 23.18 21.55 -0.26
N ARG A 273 22.36 22.52 0.13
CA ARG A 273 21.47 22.40 1.28
C ARG A 273 20.10 21.87 0.86
N PHE A 274 19.60 20.87 1.58
CA PHE A 274 18.25 20.32 1.41
C PHE A 274 17.87 19.40 2.57
N PRO A 275 16.55 19.22 2.82
CA PRO A 275 16.07 18.28 3.81
C PRO A 275 16.19 16.83 3.33
N VAL A 276 16.55 15.95 4.25
CA VAL A 276 16.35 14.50 4.15
C VAL A 276 15.37 14.11 5.27
N ALA A 277 14.21 13.59 4.88
CA ALA A 277 13.16 13.12 5.77
C ALA A 277 13.22 11.58 5.86
N LEU A 278 13.49 11.06 7.05
CA LEU A 278 13.51 9.62 7.32
C LEU A 278 12.20 9.26 8.02
N ARG A 279 11.41 8.32 7.47
CA ARG A 279 10.16 7.92 8.12
C ARG A 279 10.43 7.36 9.52
N VAL A 280 9.67 7.82 10.49
CA VAL A 280 9.63 7.25 11.84
C VAL A 280 8.32 6.50 11.94
N PRO A 281 8.34 5.15 11.85
CA PRO A 281 7.11 4.38 11.93
C PRO A 281 6.38 4.62 13.25
N GLY A 282 5.05 4.57 13.26
CA GLY A 282 4.25 4.84 14.45
C GLY A 282 4.64 3.99 15.67
N TRP A 283 5.01 2.71 15.46
CA TRP A 283 5.47 1.81 16.52
C TRP A 283 6.85 2.20 17.11
N ALA A 284 7.62 3.08 16.45
CA ALA A 284 8.92 3.59 16.89
C ALA A 284 8.87 5.07 17.33
N ALA A 285 7.68 5.67 17.40
CA ALA A 285 7.50 7.07 17.74
C ALA A 285 8.16 7.42 19.09
N GLY A 286 8.92 8.51 19.12
CA GLY A 286 9.67 8.96 20.30
C GLY A 286 10.91 8.12 20.67
N LYS A 287 11.18 7.04 19.95
CA LYS A 287 12.31 6.12 20.21
C LYS A 287 13.37 6.10 19.11
N ALA A 288 13.08 6.69 17.95
CA ALA A 288 14.02 6.75 16.84
C ALA A 288 15.23 7.66 17.15
N ALA A 289 16.42 7.20 16.80
CA ALA A 289 17.66 7.97 16.88
C ALA A 289 18.19 8.26 15.47
N VAL A 290 18.72 9.46 15.24
CA VAL A 290 19.31 9.85 13.95
C VAL A 290 20.74 10.29 14.15
N THR A 291 21.63 9.81 13.27
CA THR A 291 23.02 10.24 13.22
C THR A 291 23.38 10.76 11.84
N VAL A 292 24.31 11.71 11.78
CA VAL A 292 24.94 12.19 10.54
C VAL A 292 26.44 12.04 10.69
N ASN A 293 27.08 11.32 9.76
CA ASN A 293 28.51 11.01 9.83
C ASN A 293 28.93 10.42 11.20
N GLY A 294 28.09 9.52 11.73
CA GLY A 294 28.29 8.85 13.02
C GLY A 294 28.03 9.71 14.26
N SER A 295 27.73 11.01 14.10
CA SER A 295 27.41 11.90 15.22
C SER A 295 25.90 12.03 15.40
N ALA A 296 25.41 11.92 16.63
CA ALA A 296 24.00 12.11 16.94
C ALA A 296 23.54 13.54 16.58
N VAL A 297 22.33 13.66 16.03
CA VAL A 297 21.70 14.95 15.71
C VAL A 297 20.27 14.98 16.25
N THR A 298 19.74 16.19 16.45
CA THR A 298 18.33 16.41 16.80
C THR A 298 17.57 16.83 15.54
N PRO A 299 16.82 15.92 14.88
CA PRO A 299 16.03 16.27 13.71
C PRO A 299 14.75 17.03 14.10
N VAL A 300 14.14 17.69 13.11
CA VAL A 300 12.76 18.19 13.26
C VAL A 300 11.80 17.04 12.99
N PHE A 301 10.89 16.76 13.91
CA PHE A 301 9.86 15.74 13.72
C PHE A 301 8.59 16.38 13.17
N GLN A 302 8.12 15.90 12.02
CA GLN A 302 6.91 16.39 11.38
C GLN A 302 6.23 15.28 10.58
N ARG A 303 4.93 15.06 10.80
CA ARG A 303 4.09 14.13 10.03
C ARG A 303 4.67 12.72 9.85
N GLY A 304 5.24 12.17 10.91
CA GLY A 304 5.87 10.84 10.89
C GLY A 304 7.27 10.80 10.26
N TYR A 305 7.95 11.93 10.13
CA TYR A 305 9.34 11.98 9.63
C TYR A 305 10.29 12.68 10.59
N ALA A 306 11.50 12.15 10.69
CA ALA A 306 12.66 12.82 11.25
C ALA A 306 13.40 13.55 10.12
N ILE A 307 13.38 14.89 10.14
CA ILE A 307 13.89 15.74 9.07
C ILE A 307 15.25 16.33 9.46
N VAL A 308 16.25 16.07 8.63
CA VAL A 308 17.60 16.65 8.73
C VAL A 308 17.82 17.59 7.54
N ASP A 309 17.73 18.90 7.80
CA ASP A 309 18.05 19.93 6.80
C ASP A 309 19.46 20.47 7.03
N ARG A 310 20.37 20.12 6.11
CA ARG A 310 21.76 20.57 6.14
C ARG A 310 22.36 20.64 4.75
N ARG A 311 23.61 21.12 4.68
CA ARG A 311 24.45 20.98 3.50
C ARG A 311 24.99 19.55 3.42
N TRP A 312 24.73 18.89 2.31
CA TRP A 312 25.20 17.55 1.98
C TRP A 312 26.33 17.61 0.95
N ILE A 313 27.34 16.77 1.13
CA ILE A 313 28.43 16.53 0.18
C ILE A 313 28.60 15.03 -0.08
N ALA A 314 29.36 14.67 -1.13
CA ALA A 314 29.63 13.27 -1.42
C ALA A 314 30.37 12.61 -0.24
N GLY A 315 29.98 11.39 0.10
CA GLY A 315 30.49 10.64 1.24
C GLY A 315 29.75 10.90 2.57
N ASP A 316 28.89 11.93 2.64
CA ASP A 316 28.05 12.12 3.82
C ASP A 316 27.10 10.93 3.99
N THR A 317 26.85 10.58 5.26
CA THR A 317 25.92 9.53 5.67
C THR A 317 24.89 10.09 6.64
N VAL A 318 23.67 9.58 6.53
CA VAL A 318 22.62 9.78 7.53
C VAL A 318 22.02 8.42 7.86
N ALA A 319 21.95 8.10 9.15
CA ALA A 319 21.41 6.83 9.61
C ALA A 319 20.27 7.07 10.60
N ILE A 320 19.29 6.18 10.56
CA ILE A 320 18.20 6.09 11.53
C ILE A 320 18.22 4.73 12.20
N THR A 321 18.07 4.73 13.52
CA THR A 321 17.96 3.53 14.34
C THR A 321 16.56 3.46 14.92
N LEU A 322 15.85 2.37 14.63
CA LEU A 322 14.47 2.12 15.05
C LEU A 322 14.44 0.92 16.00
N PRO A 323 14.17 1.09 17.31
CA PRO A 323 14.14 -0.03 18.26
C PRO A 323 13.06 -1.07 17.94
N LEU A 324 13.47 -2.27 17.53
CA LEU A 324 12.59 -3.37 17.10
C LEU A 324 12.04 -4.16 18.30
N GLU A 325 11.27 -3.49 19.16
CA GLU A 325 10.66 -4.08 20.34
C GLU A 325 9.54 -5.08 20.00
N LEU A 326 9.33 -6.05 20.89
CA LEU A 326 8.16 -6.92 20.86
C LEU A 326 6.92 -6.16 21.33
N ARG A 327 5.79 -6.41 20.68
CA ARG A 327 4.51 -5.82 21.01
C ARG A 327 3.36 -6.77 20.68
N ILE A 328 2.22 -6.51 21.30
CA ILE A 328 0.99 -7.26 21.09
C ILE A 328 -0.02 -6.33 20.42
N GLU A 329 -0.77 -6.85 19.46
CA GLU A 329 -1.97 -6.20 18.91
C GLU A 329 -3.18 -7.14 19.11
N GLU A 330 -4.27 -6.58 19.62
CA GLU A 330 -5.55 -7.27 19.78
C GLU A 330 -6.32 -7.27 18.44
N ALA A 331 -7.02 -8.37 18.14
CA ALA A 331 -7.89 -8.42 16.98
C ALA A 331 -9.17 -7.62 17.25
N SER A 332 -9.59 -6.82 16.28
CA SER A 332 -10.85 -6.08 16.40
C SER A 332 -12.02 -7.06 16.58
N GLY A 333 -12.85 -6.81 17.59
CA GLY A 333 -13.98 -7.67 17.98
C GLY A 333 -13.68 -8.70 19.07
N ASP A 334 -12.42 -8.91 19.47
CA ASP A 334 -12.06 -9.79 20.59
C ASP A 334 -10.65 -9.49 21.16
N ALA A 335 -10.59 -9.00 22.40
CA ALA A 335 -9.33 -8.65 23.07
C ALA A 335 -8.49 -9.87 23.49
N ASP A 336 -9.10 -11.07 23.57
CA ASP A 336 -8.37 -12.30 23.91
C ASP A 336 -7.68 -12.92 22.69
N THR A 337 -8.06 -12.51 21.48
CA THR A 337 -7.39 -12.89 20.23
C THR A 337 -6.28 -11.90 19.92
N ILE A 338 -5.02 -12.34 20.05
CA ILE A 338 -3.85 -11.46 19.93
C ILE A 338 -2.87 -11.90 18.84
N ALA A 339 -2.14 -10.93 18.30
CA ALA A 339 -0.97 -11.13 17.45
C ALA A 339 0.29 -10.59 18.13
N ILE A 340 1.41 -11.28 17.92
CA ILE A 340 2.74 -10.85 18.39
C ILE A 340 3.48 -10.21 17.22
N LEU A 341 4.12 -9.06 17.45
CA LEU A 341 4.87 -8.34 16.44
C LEU A 341 6.25 -7.94 16.97
N ARG A 342 7.23 -7.83 16.07
CA ARG A 342 8.55 -7.25 16.34
C ARG A 342 8.82 -6.12 15.34
N GLY A 343 8.81 -4.87 15.81
CA GLY A 343 8.82 -3.72 14.89
C GLY A 343 7.66 -3.81 13.87
N PRO A 344 7.94 -3.86 12.56
CA PRO A 344 6.89 -3.99 11.53
C PRO A 344 6.47 -5.45 11.25
N MET A 345 7.21 -6.44 11.76
CA MET A 345 7.00 -7.85 11.42
C MET A 345 5.91 -8.45 12.30
N VAL A 346 4.90 -9.04 11.68
CA VAL A 346 3.94 -9.93 12.32
C VAL A 346 4.61 -11.29 12.48
N MET A 347 4.62 -11.81 13.70
CA MET A 347 5.24 -13.10 14.02
C MET A 347 4.24 -14.24 13.77
N ALA A 348 4.75 -15.40 13.35
CA ALA A 348 3.97 -16.62 13.21
C ALA A 348 4.69 -17.78 13.90
N ALA A 349 3.93 -18.76 14.38
CA ALA A 349 4.47 -20.02 14.88
C ALA A 349 4.51 -21.05 13.74
N ASP A 350 5.67 -21.66 13.53
CA ASP A 350 5.78 -22.83 12.66
C ASP A 350 5.23 -24.05 13.41
N LEU A 351 4.05 -24.52 12.98
CA LEU A 351 3.40 -25.70 13.53
C LEU A 351 3.84 -27.00 12.85
N GLY A 352 4.86 -26.92 11.98
CA GLY A 352 5.34 -28.02 11.16
C GLY A 352 4.56 -28.16 9.85
N PRO A 353 4.95 -29.12 9.00
CA PRO A 353 4.26 -29.39 7.74
C PRO A 353 2.79 -29.71 8.01
N ALA A 354 1.89 -29.08 7.23
CA ALA A 354 0.51 -29.50 7.22
C ALA A 354 0.46 -30.98 6.84
N SER A 355 -0.16 -31.81 7.68
CA SER A 355 -0.48 -33.19 7.32
C SER A 355 -1.61 -33.14 6.30
N VAL A 356 -1.28 -32.92 5.04
CA VAL A 356 -2.26 -32.86 3.96
C VAL A 356 -2.95 -34.23 3.86
N LYS A 357 -4.28 -34.22 3.91
CA LYS A 357 -5.13 -35.33 3.49
C LYS A 357 -5.46 -35.19 2.02
#